data_AF-A0A7S4KBD4-F1
#
_entry.id   AF-A0A7S4KBD4-F1
#
_cell.length_a   1.000
_cell.length_b   1.000
_cell.length_c   1.000
_cell.angle_alpha   90.00
_cell.angle_beta   90.00
_cell.angle_gamma   90.00
#
_symmetry.space_group_name_H-M   'P 1'
#
loop_
_entity.id
_entity.type
_entity.pdbx_description
1 polymer ?
#
loop_
_entity_poly.entity_id
_entity_poly.type
_entity_poly.pdbx_seq_one_letter_code
_entity_poly.pdbx_strand_id
1 'polypeptide(L)'
;TRVVKASQSLFLFLLCMGVMIFASTMIPLGVDDENHSLAACNIACMSVPWLFSVGFTLIFSTLFSKTWRVNRLFHSPNKFMRMKVTKKDVILPLVILMVMNAVVLACWTALNPLVYVRTDGVATDLWNRPTTSTGVCKSISGHKGNALPYVILIGLIDLGALVMANVQAYIARDIE
;
A
#
# COMPACT_ATOMS: atom_id res chain seq x y z
N THR A 1 4.16 -5.53 31.20
CA THR A 1 3.36 -4.31 31.51
C THR A 1 1.91 -4.53 31.09
N ARG A 2 0.94 -4.22 31.98
CA ARG A 2 -0.50 -4.53 31.82
C ARG A 2 -1.14 -3.88 30.58
N VAL A 3 -0.59 -2.74 30.15
CA VAL A 3 -1.04 -1.96 28.98
C VAL A 3 -0.79 -2.68 27.65
N VAL A 4 0.37 -3.31 27.44
CA VAL A 4 0.70 -4.02 26.18
C VAL A 4 -0.16 -5.28 25.99
N LYS A 5 -0.51 -5.95 27.09
CA LYS A 5 -1.44 -7.09 27.07
C LYS A 5 -2.88 -6.68 26.73
N ALA A 6 -3.29 -5.46 27.08
CA ALA A 6 -4.62 -4.94 26.78
C ALA A 6 -4.79 -4.59 25.28
N SER A 7 -3.75 -4.06 24.64
CA SER A 7 -3.76 -3.64 23.23
C SER A 7 -3.66 -4.75 22.19
N GLN A 8 -3.64 -6.03 22.61
CA GLN A 8 -3.38 -7.21 21.76
C GLN A 8 -2.09 -7.07 20.94
N SER A 9 -0.99 -7.59 21.46
CA SER A 9 0.36 -7.53 20.88
C SER A 9 0.45 -7.90 19.39
N LEU A 10 -0.41 -8.81 18.91
CA LEU A 10 -0.47 -9.23 17.52
C LEU A 10 -0.82 -8.08 16.54
N PHE A 11 -1.76 -7.20 16.90
CA PHE A 11 -2.13 -6.08 16.03
C PHE A 11 -1.06 -5.00 15.99
N LEU A 12 -0.36 -4.78 17.09
CA LEU A 12 0.77 -3.85 17.14
C LEU A 12 1.92 -4.34 16.26
N PHE A 13 2.22 -5.65 16.30
CA PHE A 13 3.26 -6.24 15.46
C PHE A 13 2.92 -6.14 13.97
N LEU A 14 1.69 -6.47 13.57
CA LEU A 14 1.24 -6.34 12.18
C LEU A 14 1.31 -4.89 11.67
N LEU A 15 0.92 -3.92 12.50
CA LEU A 15 1.01 -2.50 12.15
C LEU A 15 2.47 -2.09 11.95
N CYS A 16 3.37 -2.48 12.86
CA CYS A 16 4.80 -2.18 12.73
C CYS A 16 5.38 -2.80 11.46
N MET A 17 5.05 -4.07 11.15
CA MET A 17 5.47 -4.70 9.90
C MET A 17 4.94 -3.98 8.67
N GLY A 18 3.67 -3.58 8.66
CA GLY A 18 3.08 -2.82 7.57
C GLY A 18 3.81 -1.49 7.32
N VAL A 19 4.12 -0.75 8.40
CA VAL A 19 4.89 0.51 8.31
C VAL A 19 6.31 0.28 7.80
N MET A 20 6.99 -0.78 8.26
CA MET A 20 8.33 -1.12 7.75
C MET A 20 8.32 -1.44 6.25
N ILE A 21 7.35 -2.24 5.79
CA ILE A 21 7.19 -2.57 4.37
C ILE A 21 6.88 -1.30 3.57
N PHE A 22 5.96 -0.46 4.06
CA PHE A 22 5.62 0.79 3.41
C PHE A 22 6.84 1.72 3.30
N ALA A 23 7.59 1.89 4.38
CA ALA A 23 8.80 2.71 4.41
C ALA A 23 9.90 2.16 3.48
N SER A 24 9.99 0.83 3.32
CA SER A 24 10.95 0.20 2.41
C SER A 24 10.77 0.59 0.94
N THR A 25 9.60 1.13 0.55
CA THR A 25 9.35 1.71 -0.78
C THR A 25 10.32 2.84 -1.15
N MET A 26 10.88 3.54 -0.15
CA MET A 26 11.88 4.59 -0.39
C MET A 26 13.19 4.04 -0.97
N ILE A 27 13.52 2.78 -0.66
CA ILE A 27 14.77 2.15 -1.13
C ILE A 27 14.77 2.02 -2.66
N PRO A 28 13.80 1.34 -3.31
CA PRO A 28 13.79 1.23 -4.77
C PRO A 28 13.56 2.57 -5.48
N LEU A 29 12.92 3.54 -4.85
CA LEU A 29 12.78 4.90 -5.42
C LEU A 29 14.13 5.64 -5.49
N GLY A 30 15.09 5.30 -4.63
CA GLY A 30 16.43 5.89 -4.64
C GLY A 30 17.44 5.16 -5.52
N VAL A 31 17.04 4.07 -6.20
CA VAL A 31 17.92 3.31 -7.09
C VAL A 31 18.05 4.03 -8.43
N ASP A 32 19.27 4.38 -8.80
CA ASP A 32 19.59 5.06 -10.06
C ASP A 32 20.60 4.26 -10.89
N ASP A 33 20.64 4.50 -12.20
CA ASP A 33 21.50 3.78 -13.16
C ASP A 33 22.96 4.31 -13.19
N GLU A 34 23.32 5.26 -12.32
CA GLU A 34 24.71 5.63 -12.05
C GLU A 34 25.45 4.53 -11.26
N ASN A 35 24.79 3.96 -10.26
CA ASN A 35 25.39 2.97 -9.34
C ASN A 35 24.94 1.53 -9.62
N HIS A 36 23.90 1.33 -10.42
CA HIS A 36 23.26 0.02 -10.63
C HIS A 36 23.02 -0.28 -12.11
N SER A 37 22.89 -1.57 -12.44
CA SER A 37 22.57 -1.99 -13.80
C SER A 37 21.13 -1.65 -14.17
N LEU A 38 20.88 -1.41 -15.46
CA LEU A 38 19.53 -1.10 -15.98
C LEU A 38 18.49 -2.16 -15.57
N ALA A 39 18.88 -3.44 -15.51
CA ALA A 39 18.01 -4.52 -15.06
C ALA A 39 17.60 -4.36 -13.58
N ALA A 40 18.54 -3.96 -12.71
CA ALA A 40 18.24 -3.69 -11.30
C ALA A 40 17.30 -2.47 -11.14
N CYS A 41 17.52 -1.41 -11.92
CA CYS A 41 16.64 -0.23 -11.93
C CYS A 41 15.22 -0.57 -12.40
N ASN A 42 15.07 -1.43 -13.41
CA ASN A 42 13.76 -1.91 -13.87
C ASN A 42 13.01 -2.69 -12.77
N ILE A 43 13.72 -3.59 -12.08
CA ILE A 43 13.15 -4.36 -10.96
C ILE A 43 12.75 -3.40 -9.83
N ALA A 44 13.60 -2.43 -9.51
CA ALA A 44 13.31 -1.40 -8.51
C ALA A 44 12.02 -0.64 -8.86
N CYS A 45 11.90 -0.13 -10.10
CA CYS A 45 10.69 0.54 -10.58
C CYS A 45 9.42 -0.29 -10.41
N MET A 46 9.45 -1.59 -10.73
CA MET A 46 8.28 -2.45 -10.58
C MET A 46 7.99 -2.84 -9.11
N SER A 47 9.00 -2.86 -8.25
CA SER A 47 8.83 -3.18 -6.82
C SER A 47 8.10 -2.10 -6.02
N VAL A 48 8.20 -0.83 -6.44
CA VAL A 48 7.57 0.33 -5.77
C VAL A 48 6.06 0.15 -5.56
N PRO A 49 5.24 -0.09 -6.60
CA PRO A 49 3.80 -0.24 -6.43
C PRO A 49 3.42 -1.45 -5.55
N TRP A 50 4.22 -2.52 -5.57
CA TRP A 50 4.00 -3.68 -4.70
C TRP A 50 4.25 -3.34 -3.23
N LEU A 51 5.42 -2.78 -2.89
CA LEU A 51 5.75 -2.44 -1.51
C LEU A 51 4.77 -1.41 -0.92
N PHE A 52 4.42 -0.41 -1.72
CA PHE A 52 3.45 0.61 -1.32
C PHE A 52 2.09 -0.01 -1.00
N SER A 53 1.53 -0.79 -1.92
CA SER A 53 0.21 -1.39 -1.74
C SER A 53 0.19 -2.39 -0.58
N VAL A 54 1.17 -3.29 -0.49
CA VAL A 54 1.23 -4.28 0.60
C VAL A 54 1.40 -3.61 1.96
N GLY A 55 2.26 -2.60 2.06
CA GLY A 55 2.43 -1.83 3.29
C GLY A 55 1.13 -1.11 3.69
N PHE A 56 0.48 -0.44 2.74
CA PHE A 56 -0.78 0.26 2.95
C PHE A 56 -1.91 -0.69 3.40
N THR A 57 -2.12 -1.79 2.69
CA THR A 57 -3.17 -2.79 3.01
C THR A 57 -3.01 -3.37 4.43
N LEU A 58 -1.78 -3.66 4.86
CA LEU A 58 -1.48 -4.15 6.21
C LEU A 58 -1.82 -3.10 7.27
N ILE A 59 -1.39 -1.85 7.09
CA ILE A 59 -1.67 -0.77 8.03
C ILE A 59 -3.19 -0.58 8.16
N PHE A 60 -3.90 -0.43 7.04
CA PHE A 60 -5.34 -0.19 7.05
C PHE A 60 -6.15 -1.33 7.65
N SER A 61 -5.80 -2.58 7.31
CA SER A 61 -6.50 -3.75 7.85
C SER A 61 -6.32 -3.89 9.36
N THR A 62 -5.14 -3.53 9.90
CA THR A 62 -4.90 -3.56 11.35
C THR A 62 -5.70 -2.50 12.10
N LEU A 63 -5.79 -1.29 11.54
CA LEU A 63 -6.58 -0.20 12.12
C LEU A 63 -8.07 -0.51 12.06
N PHE A 64 -8.57 -0.90 10.89
CA PHE A 64 -9.97 -1.30 10.70
C PHE A 64 -10.39 -2.39 11.71
N SER A 65 -9.55 -3.41 11.89
CA SER A 65 -9.82 -4.52 12.79
C SER A 65 -9.89 -4.11 14.26
N LYS A 66 -9.04 -3.18 14.69
CA LYS A 66 -9.10 -2.62 16.06
C LYS A 66 -10.40 -1.85 16.26
N THR A 67 -10.76 -0.98 15.32
CA THR A 67 -11.97 -0.17 15.39
C THR A 67 -13.24 -1.03 15.35
N TRP A 68 -13.30 -2.02 14.46
CA TRP A 68 -14.42 -2.94 14.35
C TRP A 68 -14.64 -3.74 15.63
N ARG A 69 -13.55 -4.17 16.30
CA ARG A 69 -13.63 -4.85 17.60
C ARG A 69 -14.26 -3.96 18.67
N VAL A 70 -13.88 -2.69 18.73
CA VAL A 70 -14.44 -1.71 19.67
C VAL A 70 -15.93 -1.52 19.40
N ASN A 71 -16.30 -1.23 18.15
CA ASN A 71 -17.71 -1.07 17.76
C ASN A 71 -18.56 -2.27 18.13
N ARG A 72 -18.08 -3.49 17.82
CA ARG A 72 -18.81 -4.72 18.13
C ARG A 72 -18.93 -4.96 19.63
N LEU A 73 -17.93 -4.60 20.44
CA LEU A 73 -17.99 -4.77 21.89
C LEU A 73 -19.07 -3.90 22.53
N PHE A 74 -19.19 -2.64 22.10
CA PHE A 74 -20.12 -1.69 22.71
C PHE A 74 -21.54 -1.78 22.15
N HIS A 75 -21.70 -2.16 20.87
CA HIS A 75 -23.02 -2.32 20.23
C HIS A 75 -23.61 -3.73 20.38
N SER A 76 -22.93 -4.67 21.05
CA SER A 76 -23.48 -6.01 21.28
C SER A 76 -24.56 -6.00 22.37
N PRO A 77 -25.78 -6.53 22.11
CA PRO A 77 -26.87 -6.55 23.09
C PRO A 77 -26.56 -7.42 24.33
N ASN A 78 -25.63 -8.37 24.22
CA ASN A 78 -25.16 -9.21 25.32
C ASN A 78 -23.90 -8.61 25.98
N LYS A 79 -24.09 -7.59 26.83
CA LYS A 79 -23.02 -6.82 27.51
C LYS A 79 -22.04 -7.62 28.40
N PHE A 80 -22.26 -8.92 28.63
CA PHE A 80 -21.51 -9.71 29.62
C PHE A 80 -20.84 -10.99 29.10
N MET A 81 -20.88 -11.30 27.80
CA MET A 81 -20.15 -12.47 27.28
C MET A 81 -18.70 -12.09 26.97
N ARG A 82 -17.73 -12.86 27.51
CA ARG A 82 -16.30 -12.74 27.18
C ARG A 82 -16.10 -13.00 25.70
N MET A 83 -16.14 -11.95 24.87
CA MET A 83 -15.91 -12.06 23.43
C MET A 83 -14.49 -12.55 23.16
N LYS A 84 -14.38 -13.83 22.84
CA LYS A 84 -13.15 -14.46 22.37
C LYS A 84 -12.98 -14.06 20.91
N VAL A 85 -12.30 -12.94 20.69
CA VAL A 85 -11.99 -12.46 19.34
C VAL A 85 -11.19 -13.53 18.61
N THR A 86 -11.76 -14.02 17.51
CA THR A 86 -11.13 -15.03 16.68
C THR A 86 -10.24 -14.30 15.68
N LYS A 87 -8.96 -14.71 15.57
CA LYS A 87 -7.99 -14.13 14.63
C LYS A 87 -8.50 -14.08 13.18
N LYS A 88 -9.45 -14.96 12.85
CA LYS A 88 -10.09 -15.10 11.54
C LYS A 88 -10.87 -13.84 11.11
N ASP A 89 -11.51 -13.12 12.03
CA ASP A 89 -12.32 -11.94 11.70
C ASP A 89 -11.47 -10.77 11.17
N VAL A 90 -10.17 -10.77 11.47
CA VAL A 90 -9.21 -9.75 11.02
C VAL A 90 -8.42 -10.20 9.79
N ILE A 91 -8.07 -11.48 9.75
CA ILE A 91 -7.36 -12.04 8.60
C ILE A 91 -8.25 -12.02 7.35
N LEU A 92 -9.57 -12.21 7.50
CA LEU A 92 -10.49 -12.23 6.37
C LEU A 92 -10.51 -10.89 5.58
N PRO A 93 -10.81 -9.72 6.16
CA PRO A 93 -10.81 -8.45 5.43
C PRO A 93 -9.42 -8.10 4.89
N LEU A 94 -8.35 -8.42 5.64
CA LEU A 94 -6.97 -8.26 5.18
C LEU A 94 -6.70 -9.06 3.91
N VAL A 95 -7.04 -10.35 3.90
CA VAL A 95 -6.80 -11.24 2.76
C VAL A 95 -7.64 -10.81 1.56
N ILE A 96 -8.90 -10.43 1.74
CA ILE A 96 -9.75 -9.96 0.64
C ILE A 96 -9.14 -8.73 -0.03
N LEU A 97 -8.79 -7.71 0.75
CA LEU A 97 -8.24 -6.46 0.25
C LEU A 97 -6.85 -6.67 -0.39
N MET A 98 -6.01 -7.48 0.24
CA MET A 98 -4.70 -7.87 -0.28
C MET A 98 -4.81 -8.63 -1.61
N VAL A 99 -5.75 -9.58 -1.75
CA VAL A 99 -5.96 -10.34 -2.99
C VAL A 99 -6.46 -9.42 -4.10
N MET A 100 -7.40 -8.52 -3.82
CA MET A 100 -7.88 -7.55 -4.82
C MET A 100 -6.73 -6.69 -5.35
N ASN A 101 -5.92 -6.10 -4.46
CA ASN A 101 -4.76 -5.30 -4.86
C ASN A 101 -3.68 -6.14 -5.57
N ALA A 102 -3.42 -7.37 -5.10
CA ALA A 102 -2.45 -8.27 -5.72
C ALA A 102 -2.85 -8.68 -7.14
N VAL A 103 -4.14 -8.90 -7.41
CA VAL A 103 -4.64 -9.20 -8.77
C VAL A 103 -4.39 -8.01 -9.69
N VAL A 104 -4.74 -6.80 -9.26
CA VAL A 104 -4.53 -5.59 -10.07
C VAL A 104 -3.04 -5.35 -10.34
N LEU A 105 -2.20 -5.51 -9.32
CA LEU A 105 -0.75 -5.39 -9.44
C LEU A 105 -0.14 -6.48 -10.33
N ALA A 106 -0.61 -7.72 -10.24
CA ALA A 106 -0.15 -8.81 -11.10
C ALA A 106 -0.57 -8.60 -12.56
N CYS A 107 -1.77 -8.08 -12.81
CA CYS A 107 -2.16 -7.66 -14.15
C CYS A 107 -1.28 -6.52 -14.65
N TRP A 108 -0.95 -5.54 -13.80
CA TRP A 108 -0.07 -4.44 -14.15
C TRP A 108 1.34 -4.92 -14.48
N THR A 109 1.95 -5.80 -13.67
CA THR A 109 3.29 -6.37 -13.95
C THR A 109 3.32 -7.18 -15.24
N ALA A 110 2.29 -7.98 -15.50
CA ALA A 110 2.27 -8.91 -16.64
C ALA A 110 1.97 -8.21 -17.97
N LEU A 111 1.00 -7.30 -17.98
CA LEU A 111 0.55 -6.63 -19.20
C LEU A 111 1.37 -5.38 -19.51
N ASN A 112 1.86 -4.68 -18.49
CA ASN A 112 2.49 -3.39 -18.67
C ASN A 112 3.55 -3.07 -17.59
N PRO A 113 4.71 -3.75 -17.63
CA PRO A 113 5.76 -3.57 -16.64
C PRO A 113 6.34 -2.16 -16.68
N LEU A 114 6.67 -1.64 -15.50
CA LEU A 114 7.40 -0.38 -15.36
C LEU A 114 8.89 -0.64 -15.53
N VAL A 115 9.52 0.18 -16.35
CA VAL A 115 10.97 0.19 -16.55
C VAL A 115 11.54 1.56 -16.26
N TYR A 116 12.81 1.56 -15.92
CA TYR A 116 13.58 2.76 -15.73
C TYR A 116 14.01 3.32 -17.10
N VAL A 117 13.69 4.59 -17.35
CA VAL A 117 14.08 5.31 -18.57
C VAL A 117 14.59 6.69 -18.17
N ARG A 118 15.75 7.08 -18.71
CA ARG A 118 16.24 8.47 -18.59
C ARG A 118 15.49 9.36 -19.58
N THR A 119 14.97 10.46 -19.08
CA THR A 119 14.35 11.51 -19.89
C THR A 119 15.17 12.79 -19.81
N ASP A 120 15.54 13.30 -20.97
CA ASP A 120 16.25 14.55 -21.10
C ASP A 120 15.34 15.74 -20.72
N GLY A 121 15.92 16.69 -20.01
CA GLY A 121 15.29 17.95 -19.65
C GLY A 121 15.15 18.89 -20.84
N VAL A 122 14.21 19.84 -20.72
CA VAL A 122 13.88 20.80 -21.79
C VAL A 122 15.00 21.83 -22.01
N ALA A 123 15.88 22.04 -21.02
CA ALA A 123 16.98 22.98 -21.13
C ALA A 123 18.16 22.37 -21.89
N THR A 124 18.63 23.06 -22.93
CA THR A 124 19.78 22.66 -23.73
C THR A 124 20.93 23.66 -23.63
N ASP A 125 22.17 23.19 -23.80
CA ASP A 125 23.37 24.03 -23.88
C ASP A 125 23.47 24.77 -25.23
N LEU A 126 24.53 25.57 -25.41
CA LEU A 126 24.81 26.29 -26.66
C LEU A 126 25.05 25.36 -27.87
N TRP A 127 25.24 24.05 -27.64
CA TRP A 127 25.45 23.02 -28.65
C TRP A 127 24.22 22.10 -28.80
N ASN A 128 23.06 22.53 -28.29
CA ASN A 128 21.79 21.81 -28.37
C ASN A 128 21.81 20.42 -27.69
N ARG A 129 22.63 20.24 -26.65
CA ARG A 129 22.66 19.04 -25.80
C ARG A 129 21.85 19.27 -24.53
N PRO A 130 21.07 18.30 -24.03
CA PRO A 130 20.30 18.45 -22.81
C PRO A 130 21.24 18.66 -21.60
N THR A 131 20.98 19.69 -20.81
CA THR A 131 21.80 20.03 -19.62
C THR A 131 21.39 19.25 -18.38
N THR A 132 20.18 18.69 -18.36
CA THR A 132 19.67 17.85 -17.28
C THR A 132 19.06 16.58 -17.85
N SER A 133 19.27 15.45 -17.19
CA SER A 133 18.62 14.17 -17.49
C SER A 133 18.11 13.61 -16.18
N THR A 134 16.84 13.20 -16.15
CA THR A 134 16.19 12.64 -14.96
C THR A 134 15.76 11.21 -15.21
N GLY A 135 16.01 10.35 -14.21
CA GLY A 135 15.52 8.98 -14.19
C GLY A 135 14.04 8.92 -13.83
N VAL A 136 13.23 8.30 -14.68
CA VAL A 136 11.81 8.10 -14.40
C VAL A 136 11.36 6.68 -14.73
N CYS A 137 10.47 6.15 -13.90
CA CYS A 137 9.83 4.88 -14.20
C CYS A 137 8.69 5.10 -15.20
N LYS A 138 8.84 4.57 -16.42
CA LYS A 138 7.83 4.62 -17.46
C LYS A 138 7.38 3.22 -17.85
N SER A 139 6.13 3.12 -18.27
CA SER A 139 5.60 1.92 -18.91
C SER A 139 6.12 1.88 -20.36
N ILE A 140 6.77 0.78 -20.77
CA ILE A 140 7.17 0.59 -22.18
C ILE A 140 5.91 0.26 -22.97
N SER A 141 5.43 1.21 -23.77
CA SER A 141 4.28 1.01 -24.65
C SER A 141 4.74 0.62 -26.05
N GLY A 142 4.63 -0.67 -26.36
CA GLY A 142 4.33 -1.13 -27.72
C GLY A 142 2.81 -1.17 -28.01
N HIS A 143 1.97 -1.10 -26.97
CA HIS A 143 0.49 -1.18 -27.08
C HIS A 143 -0.16 -0.19 -26.09
N LYS A 144 -0.42 1.06 -26.51
CA LYS A 144 -1.38 2.05 -25.93
C LYS A 144 -1.72 1.90 -24.42
N GLY A 145 -0.74 1.64 -23.57
CA GLY A 145 -0.97 1.18 -22.21
C GLY A 145 -0.46 2.21 -21.24
N ASN A 146 -1.36 3.00 -20.67
CA ASN A 146 -1.01 3.92 -19.59
C ASN A 146 -0.97 3.15 -18.26
N ALA A 147 -0.07 3.53 -17.34
CA ALA A 147 -0.08 3.04 -15.95
C ALA A 147 -1.28 3.59 -15.15
N LEU A 148 -1.82 4.73 -15.59
CA LEU A 148 -2.91 5.47 -14.97
C LEU A 148 -4.15 4.62 -14.56
N PRO A 149 -4.75 3.77 -15.41
CA PRO A 149 -5.92 2.97 -15.04
C PRO A 149 -5.66 2.02 -13.86
N TYR A 150 -4.49 1.40 -13.79
CA TYR A 150 -4.14 0.52 -12.67
C TYR A 150 -4.01 1.31 -11.36
N VAL A 151 -3.36 2.47 -11.42
CA VAL A 151 -3.23 3.38 -10.27
C VAL A 151 -4.60 3.88 -9.80
N ILE A 152 -5.49 4.26 -10.73
CA ILE A 152 -6.85 4.68 -10.40
C ILE A 152 -7.62 3.54 -9.74
N LEU A 153 -7.53 2.32 -10.26
CA LEU A 153 -8.24 1.17 -9.71
C LEU A 153 -7.77 0.82 -8.29
N ILE A 154 -6.45 0.77 -8.06
CA ILE A 154 -5.88 0.58 -6.72
C ILE A 154 -6.32 1.71 -5.79
N GLY A 155 -6.22 2.96 -6.26
CA GLY A 155 -6.65 4.13 -5.52
C GLY A 155 -8.13 4.08 -5.10
N LEU A 156 -9.02 3.61 -5.98
CA LEU A 156 -10.45 3.44 -5.65
C LEU A 156 -10.69 2.33 -4.62
N ILE A 157 -9.99 1.20 -4.73
CA ILE A 157 -10.08 0.09 -3.77
C ILE A 157 -9.62 0.58 -2.38
N ASP A 158 -8.46 1.21 -2.32
CA ASP A 158 -7.83 1.68 -1.09
C ASP A 158 -8.59 2.86 -0.47
N LEU A 159 -9.10 3.79 -1.29
CA LEU A 159 -9.96 4.88 -0.84
C LEU A 159 -11.28 4.35 -0.28
N GLY A 160 -11.90 3.37 -0.94
CA GLY A 160 -13.11 2.73 -0.44
C GLY A 160 -12.89 2.09 0.93
N ALA A 161 -11.77 1.39 1.12
CA ALA A 161 -11.38 0.83 2.41
C ALA A 161 -11.13 1.91 3.48
N LEU A 162 -10.46 3.01 3.09
CA LEU A 162 -10.24 4.17 3.96
C LEU A 162 -11.57 4.78 4.42
N VAL A 163 -12.53 4.98 3.50
CA VAL A 163 -13.85 5.53 3.84
C VAL A 163 -14.58 4.60 4.80
N MET A 164 -14.61 3.29 4.53
CA MET A 164 -15.21 2.31 5.44
C MET A 164 -14.56 2.33 6.84
N ALA A 165 -13.23 2.43 6.92
CA ALA A 165 -12.52 2.51 8.18
C ALA A 165 -12.85 3.80 8.95
N ASN A 166 -12.95 4.93 8.27
CA ASN A 166 -13.34 6.21 8.87
C ASN A 166 -14.78 6.19 9.36
N VAL A 167 -15.71 5.59 8.61
CA VAL A 167 -17.11 5.42 9.06
C VAL A 167 -17.17 4.58 10.33
N GLN A 168 -16.43 3.46 10.39
CA GLN A 168 -16.34 2.66 11.61
C GLN A 168 -15.73 3.47 12.76
N ALA A 169 -14.70 4.28 12.50
CA ALA A 169 -14.08 5.11 13.53
C ALA A 169 -15.02 6.21 14.04
N TYR A 170 -15.85 6.77 13.15
CA TYR A 170 -16.88 7.73 13.52
C TYR A 170 -17.95 7.12 14.43
N ILE A 171 -18.48 5.94 14.07
CA ILE A 171 -19.43 5.21 14.93
C ILE A 171 -18.81 4.87 16.30
N ALA A 172 -17.51 4.59 16.34
CA ALA A 172 -16.81 4.28 17.59
C ALA A 172 -16.68 5.48 18.54
N ARG A 173 -16.80 6.70 18.02
CA ARG A 173 -16.62 7.93 18.80
C ARG A 173 -17.80 8.21 19.72
N ASP A 174 -19.02 7.88 19.31
CA ASP A 174 -20.26 8.13 20.08
C ASP A 174 -20.48 7.13 21.23
N ILE A 175 -19.44 6.37 21.58
CA ILE A 175 -19.42 5.43 22.68
C ILE A 175 -18.90 6.16 23.94
N GLU A 176 -19.74 7.04 24.51
CA GLU A 176 -19.61 7.52 25.89
C GLU A 176 -20.30 6.56 26.88
#